data_AF-A0A2G6FZD2-F1
#
_entry.id   AF-A0A2G6FZD2-F1
#
_cell.length_a   1.000
_cell.length_b   1.000
_cell.length_c   1.000
_cell.angle_alpha   90.00
_cell.angle_beta   90.00
_cell.angle_gamma   90.00
#
_symmetry.space_group_name_H-M   'P 1'
#
loop_
_entity.id
_entity.type
_entity.pdbx_description
1 polymer ?
#
loop_
_entity_poly.entity_id
_entity_poly.type
_entity_poly.pdbx_seq_one_letter_code
_entity_poly.pdbx_strand_id
1 'polypeptide(L)'
;MNFTEKAAIMNTREMQRAIKRMAHEIVEANKGVENLVLLGVQRRGVPLAAKLADAISQIEGTEVPRGALDITFYRDDLSKLGPAPQVASTEMPFDVSEKIVILVDDVLYT
;
A
#
# COMPACT_ATOMS: atom_id res chain seq x y z
N MET A 1 -11.81 9.09 -23.84
CA MET A 1 -12.28 7.69 -23.91
C MET A 1 -13.44 7.55 -22.93
N ASN A 2 -14.59 7.06 -23.37
CA ASN A 2 -15.67 6.67 -22.46
C ASN A 2 -15.41 5.23 -22.01
N PHE A 3 -15.07 5.05 -20.74
CA PHE A 3 -14.94 3.72 -20.14
C PHE A 3 -16.33 3.25 -19.69
N THR A 4 -16.73 2.06 -20.09
CA THR A 4 -17.92 1.36 -19.59
C THR A 4 -17.48 0.30 -18.58
N GLU A 5 -18.12 0.27 -17.42
CA GLU A 5 -17.86 -0.72 -16.38
C GLU A 5 -18.24 -2.12 -16.88
N LYS A 6 -17.30 -3.08 -16.82
CA LYS A 6 -17.56 -4.48 -17.18
C LYS A 6 -18.25 -5.23 -16.03
N ALA A 7 -17.67 -5.12 -14.83
CA ALA A 7 -18.16 -5.75 -13.61
C ALA A 7 -17.48 -5.12 -12.38
N ALA A 8 -18.23 -4.97 -11.29
CA ALA A 8 -17.68 -4.66 -9.98
C ALA A 8 -17.20 -5.95 -9.30
N ILE A 9 -15.88 -6.08 -9.09
CA ILE A 9 -15.28 -7.26 -8.43
C ILE A 9 -15.25 -7.16 -6.90
N MET A 10 -15.26 -5.94 -6.36
CA MET A 10 -15.31 -5.66 -4.93
C MET A 10 -16.10 -4.38 -4.70
N ASN A 11 -17.12 -4.44 -3.86
CA ASN A 11 -17.85 -3.26 -3.40
C ASN A 11 -17.19 -2.63 -2.15
N THR A 12 -17.70 -1.47 -1.72
CA THR A 12 -17.19 -0.73 -0.55
C THR A 12 -17.14 -1.57 0.72
N ARG A 13 -18.17 -2.38 1.00
CA ARG A 13 -18.23 -3.20 2.22
C ARG A 13 -17.23 -4.35 2.17
N GLU A 14 -17.06 -4.97 1.01
CA GLU A 14 -16.08 -6.03 0.79
C GLU A 14 -14.65 -5.50 0.95
N MET A 15 -14.36 -4.32 0.40
CA MET A 15 -13.07 -3.64 0.56
C MET A 15 -12.77 -3.33 2.03
N GLN A 16 -13.74 -2.77 2.76
CA GLN A 16 -13.57 -2.49 4.19
C GLN A 16 -13.32 -3.76 5.01
N ARG A 17 -14.03 -4.85 4.71
CA ARG A 17 -13.81 -6.16 5.37
C ARG A 17 -12.42 -6.72 5.05
N ALA A 18 -11.98 -6.63 3.80
CA ALA A 18 -10.66 -7.10 3.40
C ALA A 18 -9.54 -6.32 4.11
N ILE A 19 -9.63 -4.99 4.16
CA ILE A 19 -8.66 -4.14 4.87
C ILE A 19 -8.61 -4.49 6.35
N LYS A 20 -9.76 -4.62 7.02
CA LYS A 20 -9.79 -4.99 8.44
C LYS A 20 -9.18 -6.37 8.69
N ARG A 21 -9.46 -7.34 7.82
CA ARG A 21 -8.87 -8.69 7.92
C ARG A 21 -7.35 -8.63 7.76
N MET A 22 -6.84 -7.95 6.74
CA MET A 22 -5.40 -7.76 6.54
C MET A 22 -4.74 -7.07 7.74
N ALA A 23 -5.40 -6.07 8.35
CA ALA A 23 -4.88 -5.42 9.55
C ALA A 23 -4.69 -6.40 10.73
N HIS A 24 -5.67 -7.28 10.98
CA HIS A 24 -5.53 -8.33 12.00
C HIS A 24 -4.42 -9.33 11.65
N GLU A 25 -4.37 -9.80 10.39
CA GLU A 25 -3.34 -10.75 9.92
C GLU A 25 -1.93 -10.16 10.09
N ILE A 26 -1.76 -8.87 9.77
CA ILE A 26 -0.49 -8.14 9.93
C ILE A 26 -0.09 -8.09 11.41
N VAL A 27 -1.00 -7.68 12.30
CA VAL A 27 -0.71 -7.58 13.74
C VAL A 27 -0.36 -8.95 14.31
N GLU A 28 -1.12 -9.99 13.99
CA GLU A 28 -0.91 -11.35 14.50
C GLU A 28 0.43 -11.93 14.00
N ALA A 29 0.73 -11.77 12.71
CA ALA A 29 1.97 -12.29 12.11
C ALA A 29 3.23 -11.65 12.71
N ASN A 30 3.14 -10.37 13.10
CA ASN A 30 4.27 -9.60 13.63
C ASN A 30 4.28 -9.53 15.17
N LYS A 31 3.29 -10.15 15.84
CA LYS A 31 3.12 -10.13 17.31
C LYS A 31 3.01 -8.71 17.87
N GLY A 32 2.25 -7.88 17.17
CA GLY A 32 2.12 -6.45 17.44
C GLY A 32 2.64 -5.60 16.28
N VAL A 33 2.91 -4.34 16.57
CA VAL A 33 3.33 -3.33 15.57
C VAL A 33 4.71 -2.73 15.86
N GLU A 34 5.44 -3.32 16.81
CA GLU A 34 6.80 -2.90 17.12
C GLU A 34 7.70 -3.08 15.88
N ASN A 35 8.44 -2.03 15.51
CA ASN A 35 9.32 -1.99 14.34
C ASN A 35 8.64 -2.22 12.98
N LEU A 36 7.31 -2.05 12.89
CA LEU A 36 6.55 -2.21 11.65
C LEU A 36 6.38 -0.88 10.91
N VAL A 37 6.56 -0.88 9.59
CA VAL A 37 6.28 0.27 8.72
C VAL A 37 5.51 -0.16 7.48
N LEU A 38 4.62 0.73 7.00
CA LEU A 38 3.87 0.51 5.76
C LEU A 38 4.43 1.38 4.64
N LEU A 39 4.76 0.79 3.48
CA LEU A 39 5.18 1.53 2.30
C LEU A 39 4.19 1.28 1.16
N GLY A 40 3.41 2.30 0.83
CA GLY A 40 2.47 2.24 -0.28
C GLY A 40 3.18 2.43 -1.61
N VAL A 41 3.03 1.47 -2.53
CA VAL A 41 3.52 1.59 -3.90
C VAL A 41 2.64 2.58 -4.64
N GLN A 42 3.27 3.57 -5.27
CA GLN A 42 2.52 4.59 -5.98
C GLN A 42 1.79 4.03 -7.22
N ARG A 43 0.58 4.51 -7.53
CA ARG A 43 -0.14 5.62 -6.86
C ARG A 43 -1.16 5.13 -5.82
N ARG A 44 -1.91 4.06 -6.13
CA ARG A 44 -3.08 3.63 -5.33
C ARG A 44 -2.73 2.75 -4.12
N GLY A 45 -1.52 2.20 -4.06
CA GLY A 45 -1.01 1.56 -2.85
C GLY A 45 -0.85 2.54 -1.68
N VAL A 46 -0.56 3.82 -1.93
CA VAL A 46 -0.44 4.86 -0.88
C VAL A 46 -1.74 5.09 -0.08
N PRO A 47 -2.90 5.39 -0.71
CA PRO A 47 -4.14 5.53 0.04
C PRO A 47 -4.60 4.21 0.69
N LEU A 48 -4.24 3.05 0.12
CA LEU A 48 -4.50 1.75 0.75
C LEU A 48 -3.64 1.54 2.01
N ALA A 49 -2.36 1.92 1.97
CA ALA A 49 -1.46 1.89 3.12
C ALA A 49 -1.96 2.78 4.25
N ALA A 50 -2.50 3.97 3.93
CA ALA A 50 -3.12 4.84 4.93
C ALA A 50 -4.33 4.16 5.61
N LYS A 51 -5.24 3.55 4.83
CA LYS A 51 -6.40 2.82 5.38
C LYS A 51 -5.99 1.61 6.22
N LEU A 52 -4.91 0.92 5.85
CA LEU A 52 -4.35 -0.17 6.65
C LEU A 52 -3.75 0.35 7.95
N ALA A 53 -2.99 1.46 7.91
CA ALA A 53 -2.44 2.09 9.12
C ALA A 53 -3.55 2.47 10.09
N ASP A 54 -4.62 3.11 9.59
CA ASP A 54 -5.78 3.47 10.41
C ASP A 54 -6.42 2.24 11.04
N ALA A 55 -6.65 1.17 10.25
CA ALA A 55 -7.25 -0.06 10.73
C ALA A 55 -6.39 -0.77 11.80
N ILE A 56 -5.06 -0.80 11.61
CA ILE A 56 -4.11 -1.34 12.59
C ILE A 56 -4.11 -0.48 13.87
N SER A 57 -4.12 0.84 13.73
CA SER A 57 -4.17 1.76 14.87
C SER A 57 -5.44 1.59 15.72
N GLN A 58 -6.58 1.29 15.09
CA GLN A 58 -7.80 0.95 15.83
C GLN A 58 -7.71 -0.38 16.61
N ILE A 59 -6.81 -1.28 16.24
CA ILE A 59 -6.61 -2.58 16.92
C ILE A 59 -5.61 -2.43 18.07
N GLU A 60 -4.45 -1.81 17.80
CA GLU A 60 -3.30 -1.76 18.71
C GLU A 60 -3.21 -0.46 19.52
N GLY A 61 -4.05 0.54 19.22
CA GLY A 61 -4.02 1.86 19.87
C GLY A 61 -2.77 2.69 19.57
N THR A 62 -1.96 2.28 18.59
CA THR A 62 -0.70 2.92 18.22
C THR A 62 -0.67 3.23 16.72
N GLU A 63 -0.15 4.40 16.34
CA GLU A 63 0.02 4.73 14.92
C GLU A 63 1.22 4.01 14.31
N VAL A 64 1.01 3.41 13.13
CA VAL A 64 2.08 2.78 12.35
C VAL A 64 2.67 3.79 11.37
N PRO A 65 4.01 3.99 11.35
CA PRO A 65 4.64 4.86 10.37
C PRO A 65 4.38 4.38 8.94
N ARG A 66 4.11 5.32 8.04
CA ARG A 66 3.84 5.04 6.63
C ARG A 66 4.58 5.96 5.67
N GLY A 67 4.94 5.44 4.50
CA GLY A 67 5.60 6.17 3.43
C GLY A 67 5.05 5.81 2.05
N ALA A 68 5.58 6.47 1.03
CA ALA A 68 5.25 6.23 -0.37
C ALA A 68 6.50 5.80 -1.13
N LEU A 69 6.37 4.76 -1.96
CA LEU A 69 7.44 4.26 -2.82
C LEU A 69 7.07 4.47 -4.28
N ASP A 70 7.85 5.27 -4.99
CA ASP A 70 7.77 5.31 -6.46
C ASP A 70 8.70 4.26 -7.06
N ILE A 71 8.12 3.32 -7.81
CA ILE A 71 8.85 2.26 -8.52
C ILE A 71 8.89 2.48 -10.03
N THR A 72 8.46 3.65 -10.53
CA THR A 72 8.31 3.94 -11.97
C THR A 72 9.54 3.58 -12.80
N PHE A 73 10.75 3.81 -12.29
CA PHE A 73 12.01 3.48 -12.98
C PHE A 73 12.54 2.05 -12.78
N TYR A 74 11.86 1.24 -11.99
CA TYR A 74 12.23 -0.15 -11.73
C TYR A 74 11.28 -1.16 -12.37
N ARG A 75 10.23 -0.71 -13.04
CA ARG A 75 9.29 -1.61 -13.72
C ARG A 75 9.85 -2.05 -15.07
N ASP A 76 9.83 -3.35 -15.33
CA ASP A 76 10.32 -3.95 -16.58
C ASP A 76 9.55 -3.45 -17.83
N ASP A 77 8.36 -2.89 -17.62
CA ASP A 77 7.50 -2.33 -18.66
C ASP A 77 7.71 -0.84 -18.92
N LEU A 78 8.83 -0.25 -18.46
CA LEU A 78 9.24 1.13 -18.75
C LEU A 78 9.09 1.55 -20.22
N SER A 79 9.36 0.62 -21.14
CA SER A 79 9.19 0.83 -22.59
C SER A 79 7.74 1.16 -23.02
N LYS A 80 6.74 0.81 -22.20
CA LYS A 80 5.31 1.08 -22.44
C LYS A 80 4.84 2.42 -21.88
N LEU A 81 5.60 3.07 -21.00
CA LEU A 81 5.24 4.32 -20.33
C LEU A 81 5.43 5.58 -21.20
N GLY A 82 5.97 5.43 -22.42
CA GLY A 82 6.23 6.54 -23.33
C GLY A 82 7.58 7.25 -23.05
N PRO A 83 7.90 8.32 -23.79
CA PRO A 83 9.24 8.91 -23.82
C PRO A 83 9.66 9.67 -22.55
N ALA A 84 8.74 9.96 -21.62
CA ALA A 84 9.02 10.68 -20.39
C ALA A 84 8.12 10.19 -19.25
N PRO A 85 8.49 9.12 -18.52
CA PRO A 85 7.73 8.69 -17.35
C PRO A 85 7.68 9.82 -16.30
N GLN A 86 6.49 10.14 -15.80
CA GLN A 86 6.33 11.07 -14.69
C GLN A 86 6.78 10.39 -13.41
N VAL A 87 7.94 10.82 -12.92
CA VAL A 87 8.51 10.40 -11.65
C VAL A 87 7.75 11.07 -10.52
N ALA A 88 7.24 10.29 -9.60
CA ALA A 88 6.76 10.77 -8.32
C ALA A 88 7.87 10.66 -7.27
N SER A 89 7.79 11.44 -6.20
CA SER A 89 8.79 11.33 -5.13
C SER A 89 8.51 10.08 -4.28
N THR A 90 9.55 9.28 -4.02
CA THR A 90 9.54 8.38 -2.87
C THR A 90 9.61 9.23 -1.60
N GLU A 91 8.74 8.94 -0.64
CA GLU A 91 8.64 9.64 0.64
C GLU A 91 8.76 8.62 1.77
N MET A 92 9.92 8.61 2.43
CA MET A 92 10.19 7.77 3.59
C MET A 92 10.58 8.68 4.77
N PRO A 93 9.62 9.16 5.57
CA PRO A 93 9.89 10.08 6.69
C PRO A 93 10.53 9.38 7.90
N PHE A 94 11.04 8.16 7.72
CA PHE A 94 11.67 7.32 8.74
C PHE A 94 12.73 6.42 8.09
N ASP A 95 13.67 5.98 8.91
CA ASP A 95 14.58 4.91 8.53
C ASP A 95 13.85 3.55 8.48
N VAL A 96 14.23 2.71 7.54
CA VAL A 96 13.67 1.37 7.31
C VAL A 96 14.65 0.26 7.71
N SER A 97 15.91 0.59 8.02
CA SER A 97 16.88 -0.39 8.49
C SER A 97 16.38 -1.13 9.74
N GLU A 98 16.56 -2.45 9.77
CA GLU A 98 16.11 -3.35 10.84
C GLU A 98 14.60 -3.31 11.15
N LYS A 99 13.79 -2.76 10.24
CA LYS A 99 12.33 -2.73 10.37
C LYS A 99 11.66 -3.82 9.56
N ILE A 100 10.47 -4.19 10.00
CA ILE A 100 9.55 -5.01 9.22
C ILE A 100 8.82 -4.08 8.25
N VAL A 101 9.15 -4.21 6.96
CA VAL A 101 8.56 -3.39 5.90
C VAL A 101 7.42 -4.15 5.23
N ILE A 102 6.21 -3.58 5.28
CA ILE A 102 5.07 -4.10 4.53
C ILE A 102 4.83 -3.21 3.32
N LEU A 103 5.09 -3.77 2.14
CA LEU A 103 4.75 -3.15 0.87
C LEU A 103 3.26 -3.30 0.59
N VAL A 104 2.61 -2.21 0.22
CA VAL A 104 1.17 -2.17 -0.02
C VAL A 104 0.92 -1.75 -1.47
N ASP A 105 0.27 -2.63 -2.24
CA ASP A 105 -0.11 -2.38 -3.62
C ASP A 105 -1.61 -2.65 -3.83
N ASP A 106 -2.23 -2.02 -4.82
CA ASP A 106 -3.66 -2.17 -5.08
C ASP A 106 -3.97 -3.43 -5.91
N VAL A 107 -3.09 -3.82 -6.82
CA VAL A 107 -3.20 -5.06 -7.61
C VAL A 107 -1.82 -5.66 -7.83
N LEU A 108 -1.61 -6.88 -7.33
CA LEU A 108 -0.43 -7.66 -7.66
C LEU A 108 -0.60 -8.27 -9.06
N TYR A 109 0.20 -7.83 -10.03
CA TYR A 109 0.18 -8.30 -11.41
C TYR A 109 1.57 -8.19 -12.06
N THR A 110 1.80 -8.93 -13.16
CA THR A 110 3.07 -8.98 -13.91
C THR A 110 2.84 -8.69 -15.39
#